data_AF-A0A7S7UP69-F1
#
_entry.id   AF-A0A7S7UP69-F1
#
_cell.length_a   1.000
_cell.length_b   1.000
_cell.length_c   1.000
_cell.angle_alpha   90.00
_cell.angle_beta   90.00
_cell.angle_gamma   90.00
#
_symmetry.space_group_name_H-M   'P 1'
#
loop_
_entity.id
_entity.type
_entity.pdbx_description
1 polymer ?
#
loop_
_entity_poly.entity_id
_entity_poly.type
_entity_poly.pdbx_seq_one_letter_code
_entity_poly.pdbx_strand_id
1 'polypeptide(L)'
;MSDRPASWRMPTRKQMERLAASAVGRNAPVPPAVGPPDDLPPEYWQAVLDDAAADARPPAYPVQKQRLCDIPRHVLRVACRRCERILEIQKADAVRLYGSETFWEAVGQRLLDNTCRQRTGRHEEDGCWPTYE
;
A
#
# COMPACT_ATOMS: atom_id res chain seq x y z
N MET A 1 -29.34 12.34 26.52
CA MET A 1 -28.02 12.13 25.88
C MET A 1 -27.25 11.14 26.74
N SER A 2 -27.09 9.90 26.28
CA SER A 2 -26.33 8.90 27.04
C SER A 2 -24.94 8.78 26.44
N ASP A 3 -23.98 9.46 27.08
CA ASP A 3 -22.55 9.24 26.87
C ASP A 3 -22.21 7.79 27.22
N ARG A 4 -22.00 6.97 26.19
CA ARG A 4 -21.34 5.68 26.32
C ARG A 4 -19.95 5.82 25.70
N PRO A 5 -18.87 5.91 26.50
CA PRO A 5 -17.53 5.81 25.95
C PRO A 5 -17.39 4.43 25.32
N ALA A 6 -17.00 4.38 24.04
CA ALA A 6 -16.71 3.15 23.32
C ALA A 6 -15.45 2.50 23.91
N SER A 7 -15.60 1.79 25.03
CA SER A 7 -14.56 0.87 25.49
C SER A 7 -14.54 -0.33 24.54
N TRP A 8 -13.50 -0.41 23.72
CA TRP A 8 -13.22 -1.52 22.80
C TRP A 8 -12.82 -2.78 23.59
N ARG A 9 -13.75 -3.31 24.39
CA ARG A 9 -13.62 -4.59 25.08
C ARG A 9 -14.34 -5.65 24.25
N MET A 10 -13.64 -6.74 23.93
CA MET A 10 -14.22 -7.87 23.21
C MET A 10 -15.45 -8.38 23.99
N PRO A 11 -16.66 -8.44 23.38
CA PRO A 11 -17.85 -8.86 24.09
C PRO A 11 -17.70 -10.28 24.65
N THR A 12 -18.19 -10.50 25.87
CA THR A 12 -18.23 -11.84 26.46
C THR A 12 -19.11 -12.77 25.63
N ARG A 13 -18.87 -14.09 25.72
CA ARG A 13 -19.64 -15.11 24.96
C ARG A 13 -21.15 -14.92 25.06
N LYS A 14 -21.65 -14.65 26.27
CA LYS A 14 -23.07 -14.39 26.55
C LYS A 14 -23.59 -13.11 25.88
N GLN A 15 -22.75 -12.10 25.71
CA GLN A 15 -23.08 -10.87 24.98
C GLN A 15 -23.07 -11.11 23.47
N MET A 16 -22.14 -11.92 22.96
CA MET A 16 -22.14 -12.34 21.54
C MET A 16 -23.40 -13.13 21.18
N GLU A 17 -23.80 -14.09 22.02
CA GLU A 17 -25.03 -14.88 21.82
C GLU A 17 -26.29 -13.99 21.83
N ARG A 18 -26.33 -12.97 22.69
CA ARG A 18 -27.44 -12.00 22.74
C ARG A 18 -27.47 -11.09 21.50
N LEU A 19 -26.31 -10.64 21.01
CA LEU A 19 -26.20 -9.88 19.76
C LEU A 19 -26.65 -10.71 18.56
N ALA A 20 -26.23 -11.98 18.50
CA ALA A 20 -26.65 -12.92 17.45
C ALA A 20 -28.17 -13.17 17.50
N ALA A 21 -28.74 -13.36 18.69
CA ALA A 21 -30.18 -13.50 18.87
C ALA A 21 -30.97 -12.24 18.44
N SER A 22 -30.41 -11.04 18.65
CA SER A 22 -31.01 -9.79 18.16
C SER A 22 -30.82 -9.55 16.66
N ALA A 23 -29.79 -10.13 16.04
CA ALA A 23 -29.48 -9.97 14.62
C ALA A 23 -30.30 -10.90 13.71
N VAL A 24 -30.73 -12.07 14.22
CA VAL A 24 -31.46 -13.08 13.44
C VAL A 24 -32.99 -12.90 13.50
N GLY A 25 -33.48 -12.01 14.37
CA GLY A 25 -34.90 -11.83 14.63
C GLY A 25 -35.53 -10.60 13.97
N ARG A 26 -35.56 -10.56 12.63
CA ARG A 26 -36.52 -9.86 11.74
C ARG A 26 -35.83 -9.65 10.39
N ASN A 27 -36.41 -10.21 9.33
CA ASN A 27 -36.19 -9.89 7.91
C ASN A 27 -35.48 -8.55 7.67
N ALA A 28 -34.16 -8.53 7.77
CA ALA A 28 -33.36 -7.39 7.37
C ALA A 28 -33.08 -7.63 5.88
N PRO A 29 -33.60 -6.80 4.96
CA PRO A 29 -33.07 -6.83 3.61
C PRO A 29 -31.56 -6.63 3.70
N VAL A 30 -30.81 -7.42 2.94
CA VAL A 30 -29.37 -7.24 2.74
C VAL A 30 -29.18 -5.74 2.51
N PRO A 31 -28.41 -5.01 3.34
CA PRO A 31 -28.14 -3.61 3.05
C PRO A 31 -27.53 -3.58 1.65
N PRO A 32 -28.09 -2.79 0.71
CA PRO A 32 -27.52 -2.73 -0.62
C PRO A 32 -26.04 -2.43 -0.46
N ALA A 33 -25.21 -3.20 -1.17
CA ALA A 33 -23.77 -3.00 -1.17
C ALA A 33 -23.51 -1.50 -1.35
N VAL A 34 -22.80 -0.89 -0.41
CA VAL A 34 -22.42 0.52 -0.50
C VAL A 34 -21.34 0.60 -1.57
N GLY A 35 -21.79 0.82 -2.80
CA GLY A 35 -21.04 0.91 -4.05
C GLY A 35 -22.06 0.97 -5.19
N PRO A 36 -21.76 1.58 -6.35
CA PRO A 36 -22.73 1.67 -7.45
C PRO A 36 -23.29 0.26 -7.76
N PRO A 37 -24.59 0.03 -7.55
CA PRO A 37 -25.21 -1.29 -7.74
C PRO A 37 -25.50 -1.60 -9.21
N ASP A 38 -25.13 -0.70 -10.11
CA ASP A 38 -25.26 -0.90 -11.54
C ASP A 38 -24.10 -1.76 -12.04
N ASP A 39 -24.41 -2.85 -12.73
CA ASP A 39 -23.45 -3.53 -13.57
C ASP A 39 -22.80 -2.46 -14.46
N LEU A 40 -21.51 -2.23 -14.25
CA LEU A 40 -20.76 -1.25 -15.01
C LEU A 40 -20.96 -1.55 -16.51
N PRO A 41 -21.17 -0.49 -17.33
CA PRO A 41 -21.44 -0.68 -18.75
C PRO A 41 -20.40 -1.61 -19.39
N PRO A 42 -20.77 -2.50 -20.32
CA PRO A 42 -19.83 -3.36 -21.03
C PRO A 42 -18.63 -2.58 -21.61
N GLU A 43 -18.87 -1.33 -22.01
CA GLU A 43 -17.87 -0.39 -22.52
C GLU A 43 -16.82 -0.02 -21.46
N TYR A 44 -17.20 0.04 -20.18
CA TYR A 44 -16.24 0.25 -19.08
C TYR A 44 -15.29 -0.95 -18.95
N TRP A 45 -15.82 -2.18 -19.03
CA TRP A 45 -14.98 -3.38 -18.95
C TRP A 45 -14.06 -3.50 -20.16
N GLN A 46 -14.55 -3.18 -21.36
CA GLN A 46 -13.71 -3.11 -22.56
C GLN A 46 -12.60 -2.07 -22.40
N ALA A 47 -12.91 -0.86 -21.92
CA ALA A 47 -11.90 0.16 -21.67
C ALA A 47 -10.83 -0.28 -20.65
N VAL A 48 -11.21 -1.06 -19.64
CA VAL A 48 -10.27 -1.65 -18.67
C VAL A 48 -9.39 -2.73 -19.30
N LEU A 49 -9.95 -3.55 -20.19
CA LEU A 49 -9.22 -4.61 -20.88
C LEU A 49 -8.31 -4.07 -22.00
N ASP A 50 -8.72 -2.99 -22.66
CA ASP A 50 -7.98 -2.32 -23.73
C ASP A 50 -6.89 -1.38 -23.18
N ASP A 51 -6.85 -1.15 -21.86
CA ASP A 51 -5.82 -0.33 -21.24
C ASP A 51 -4.45 -1.01 -21.38
N ALA A 52 -3.47 -0.29 -21.93
CA ALA A 52 -2.13 -0.82 -22.16
C ALA A 52 -1.42 -1.27 -20.87
N ALA A 53 -1.84 -0.80 -19.69
CA ALA A 53 -1.36 -1.29 -18.41
C ALA A 53 -1.98 -2.64 -18.01
N ALA A 54 -3.11 -3.04 -18.57
CA ALA A 54 -3.70 -4.36 -18.37
C ALA A 54 -2.83 -5.47 -18.97
N ASP A 55 -2.22 -5.20 -20.13
CA ASP A 55 -1.25 -6.08 -20.80
C ASP A 55 0.17 -5.98 -20.23
N ALA A 56 0.43 -4.98 -19.38
CA ALA A 56 1.74 -4.80 -18.77
C ALA A 56 2.00 -5.97 -17.80
N ARG A 57 2.75 -6.96 -18.28
CA ARG A 57 3.22 -8.06 -17.45
C ARG A 57 3.92 -7.45 -16.24
N PRO A 58 3.44 -7.69 -15.00
CA PRO A 58 4.15 -7.24 -13.82
C PRO A 58 5.57 -7.80 -13.92
N PRO A 59 6.60 -6.98 -13.67
CA PRO A 59 7.97 -7.43 -13.82
C PRO A 59 8.15 -8.70 -12.99
N ALA A 60 8.82 -9.71 -13.56
CA ALA A 60 9.01 -11.02 -12.94
C ALA A 60 9.62 -10.93 -11.52
N TYR A 61 10.27 -9.80 -11.23
CA TYR A 61 10.80 -9.45 -9.94
C TYR A 61 10.37 -8.02 -9.55
N PRO A 62 10.02 -7.78 -8.28
CA PRO A 62 9.71 -6.44 -7.81
C PRO A 62 10.88 -5.50 -8.10
N VAL A 63 10.57 -4.27 -8.52
CA VAL A 63 11.58 -3.28 -8.99
C VAL A 63 12.71 -3.06 -7.98
N GLN A 64 12.43 -3.17 -6.67
CA GLN A 64 13.43 -3.07 -5.62
C GLN A 64 14.57 -4.11 -5.72
N LYS A 65 14.29 -5.31 -6.23
CA LYS A 65 15.28 -6.40 -6.38
C LYS A 65 16.00 -6.37 -7.72
N GLN A 66 15.79 -5.34 -8.55
CA GLN A 66 16.50 -5.17 -9.81
C GLN A 66 17.75 -4.31 -9.61
N ARG A 67 18.77 -4.55 -10.44
CA ARG A 67 19.96 -3.68 -10.49
C ARG A 67 19.60 -2.37 -11.17
N LEU A 68 20.30 -1.30 -10.83
CA LEU A 68 20.08 0.01 -11.45
C LEU A 68 20.22 -0.03 -12.97
N CYS A 69 21.14 -0.83 -13.53
CA CYS A 69 21.27 -0.98 -14.99
C CYS A 69 20.06 -1.64 -15.66
N ASP A 70 19.41 -2.58 -14.97
CA ASP A 70 18.30 -3.39 -15.52
C ASP A 70 16.95 -2.66 -15.48
N ILE A 71 16.84 -1.60 -14.67
CA ILE A 71 15.58 -0.87 -14.53
C ILE A 71 15.34 0.03 -15.76
N PRO A 72 14.22 -0.14 -16.49
CA PRO A 72 13.94 0.65 -17.69
C PRO A 72 13.52 2.10 -17.38
N ARG A 73 13.14 2.40 -16.13
CA ARG A 73 12.66 3.72 -15.71
C ARG A 73 13.81 4.74 -15.65
N HIS A 74 13.55 5.97 -16.08
CA HIS A 74 14.53 7.06 -16.01
C HIS A 74 14.55 7.76 -14.64
N VAL A 75 13.44 7.72 -13.92
CA VAL A 75 13.29 8.25 -12.57
C VAL A 75 12.88 7.10 -11.66
N LEU A 76 13.57 6.99 -10.53
CA LEU A 76 13.31 5.98 -9.50
C LEU A 76 12.76 6.67 -8.26
N ARG A 77 11.71 6.09 -7.67
CA ARG A 77 11.03 6.68 -6.52
C ARG A 77 10.97 5.71 -5.36
N VAL A 78 11.26 6.24 -4.17
CA VAL A 78 11.08 5.50 -2.92
C VAL A 78 10.31 6.37 -1.94
N ALA A 79 9.22 5.82 -1.41
CA ALA A 79 8.40 6.47 -0.41
C ALA A 79 8.56 5.76 0.94
N CYS A 80 8.59 6.52 2.03
CA CYS A 80 8.49 5.96 3.38
C CYS A 80 7.02 6.00 3.82
N ARG A 81 6.40 4.83 4.08
CA ARG A 81 4.99 4.77 4.54
C ARG A 81 4.76 5.35 5.93
N ARG A 82 5.81 5.50 6.73
CA ARG A 82 5.71 6.01 8.11
C ARG A 82 5.54 7.53 8.16
N CYS A 83 6.35 8.24 7.38
CA CYS A 83 6.39 9.71 7.38
C CYS A 83 5.94 10.33 6.05
N GLU A 84 5.46 9.48 5.13
CA GLU A 84 4.92 9.83 3.82
C GLU A 84 5.91 10.58 2.91
N ARG A 85 7.20 10.53 3.26
CA ARG A 85 8.25 11.20 2.48
C ARG A 85 8.52 10.41 1.21
N ILE A 86 8.44 11.09 0.07
CA ILE A 86 8.79 10.56 -1.25
C ILE A 86 10.14 11.14 -1.66
N LEU A 87 11.04 10.29 -2.13
CA LEU A 87 12.34 10.66 -2.68
C LEU A 87 12.41 10.19 -4.12
N GLU A 88 12.89 11.08 -4.98
CA GLU A 88 13.09 10.79 -6.39
C GLU A 88 14.57 10.97 -6.74
N ILE A 89 15.08 10.08 -7.57
CA ILE A 89 16.43 10.18 -8.12
C ILE A 89 16.41 9.79 -9.58
N GLN A 90 17.14 10.52 -10.42
CA GLN A 90 17.34 10.09 -11.80
C GLN A 90 18.20 8.82 -11.82
N LYS A 91 17.85 7.85 -12.67
CA LYS A 91 18.62 6.61 -12.83
C LYS A 91 20.09 6.89 -13.13
N ALA A 92 20.38 7.87 -13.99
CA ALA A 92 21.74 8.27 -14.32
C ALA A 92 22.53 8.75 -13.09
N ASP A 93 21.89 9.54 -12.22
CA ASP A 93 22.50 10.00 -10.98
C ASP A 93 22.68 8.85 -9.97
N ALA A 94 21.69 7.96 -9.85
CA ALA A 94 21.78 6.79 -9.01
C ALA A 94 22.94 5.87 -9.44
N VAL A 95 23.08 5.62 -10.74
CA VAL A 95 24.18 4.83 -11.30
C VAL A 95 25.52 5.51 -11.04
N ARG A 96 25.62 6.83 -11.21
CA ARG A 96 26.86 7.59 -10.95
C ARG A 96 27.26 7.58 -9.47
N LEU A 97 26.30 7.66 -8.55
CA LEU A 97 26.55 7.76 -7.11
C LEU A 97 26.76 6.41 -6.43
N TYR A 98 26.04 5.38 -6.86
CA TYR A 98 25.99 4.08 -6.18
C TYR A 98 26.59 2.93 -7.00
N GLY A 99 26.67 3.07 -8.32
CA GLY A 99 27.15 2.03 -9.26
C GLY A 99 26.02 1.35 -10.02
N SER A 100 26.30 0.84 -11.22
CA SER A 100 25.30 0.22 -12.11
C SER A 100 24.73 -1.10 -11.58
N GLU A 101 25.58 -1.88 -10.91
CA GLU A 101 25.26 -3.23 -10.43
C GLU A 101 24.54 -3.25 -9.07
N THR A 102 24.33 -2.08 -8.48
CA THR A 102 23.67 -1.97 -7.17
C THR A 102 22.16 -2.18 -7.31
N PHE A 103 21.58 -2.91 -6.36
CA PHE A 103 20.14 -3.11 -6.29
C PHE A 103 19.39 -1.83 -5.86
N TRP A 104 18.23 -1.60 -6.46
CA TRP A 104 17.41 -0.42 -6.13
C TRP A 104 16.99 -0.39 -4.65
N GLU A 105 16.74 -1.54 -4.04
CA GLU A 105 16.43 -1.66 -2.61
C GLU A 105 17.52 -1.04 -1.71
N ALA A 106 18.79 -1.33 -1.99
CA ALA A 106 19.90 -0.82 -1.20
C ALA A 106 20.05 0.70 -1.36
N VAL A 107 19.79 1.22 -2.55
CA VAL A 107 19.84 2.67 -2.83
C VAL A 107 18.67 3.38 -2.16
N GLY A 108 17.45 2.88 -2.34
CA GLY A 108 16.25 3.47 -1.74
C GLY A 108 16.29 3.46 -0.22
N GLN A 109 16.79 2.38 0.39
CA GLN A 109 17.03 2.35 1.84
C GLN A 109 17.99 3.45 2.29
N ARG A 110 19.15 3.61 1.61
CA ARG A 110 20.12 4.67 1.93
C ARG A 110 19.54 6.07 1.76
N LEU A 111 18.72 6.29 0.73
CA LEU A 111 18.05 7.58 0.50
C LEU A 111 17.09 7.91 1.65
N LEU A 112 16.29 6.94 2.08
CA LEU A 112 15.39 7.10 3.23
C LEU A 112 16.17 7.32 4.53
N ASP A 113 17.24 6.57 4.75
CA ASP A 113 18.08 6.68 5.94
C ASP A 113 18.66 8.09 6.11
N ASN A 114 19.05 8.73 5.02
CA ASN A 114 19.65 10.07 5.02
C ASN A 114 18.64 11.22 5.16
N THR A 115 17.37 11.01 4.82
CA THR A 115 16.42 12.12 4.64
C THR A 115 15.11 11.98 5.41
N CYS A 116 14.83 10.82 5.99
CA CYS A 116 13.64 10.61 6.80
C CYS A 116 13.71 11.46 8.08
N ARG A 117 12.70 12.32 8.27
CA ARG A 117 12.61 13.29 9.40
C ARG A 117 12.19 12.66 10.73
N GLN A 118 11.52 11.51 10.72
CA GLN A 118 11.13 10.79 11.93
C GLN A 118 12.02 9.57 12.13
N ARG A 119 13.24 9.82 12.62
CA ARG A 119 14.07 8.82 13.28
C ARG A 119 13.83 8.89 14.79
N THR A 120 12.66 8.43 15.23
CA THR A 120 12.40 8.24 16.66
C THR A 120 12.23 6.75 16.90
N GLY A 121 13.33 6.05 17.21
CA GLY A 121 13.33 4.68 17.72
C GLY A 121 14.47 3.79 17.22
N ARG A 122 14.63 2.61 17.83
CA ARG A 122 15.61 1.57 17.46
C ARG A 122 15.27 0.97 16.09
N HIS A 123 16.29 0.57 15.33
CA HIS A 123 16.18 0.03 13.97
C HIS A 123 15.17 -1.13 13.83
N GLU A 124 15.00 -1.93 14.88
CA GLU A 124 14.13 -3.11 14.92
C GLU A 124 12.66 -2.79 15.21
N GLU A 125 12.37 -1.62 15.80
CA GLU A 125 11.02 -1.25 16.25
C GLU A 125 10.40 -0.15 15.39
N ASP A 126 11.23 0.73 14.80
CA ASP A 126 10.78 1.98 14.20
C ASP A 126 11.46 2.38 12.86
N GLY A 127 11.95 1.40 12.09
CA GLY A 127 12.58 1.63 10.79
C GLY A 127 11.69 2.35 9.76
N CYS A 128 12.31 2.92 8.72
CA CYS A 128 11.57 3.41 7.56
C CYS A 128 10.89 2.24 6.84
N TRP A 129 9.67 2.44 6.35
CA TRP A 129 8.92 1.41 5.62
C TRP A 129 8.92 1.75 4.13
N PRO A 130 9.90 1.27 3.36
CA PRO A 130 10.06 1.67 1.97
C PRO A 130 8.95 1.09 1.08
N THR A 131 8.45 1.90 0.17
CA THR A 131 7.64 1.51 -0.98
C THR A 131 8.37 1.98 -2.23
N TYR A 132 8.57 1.07 -3.18
CA TYR A 132 9.37 1.31 -4.36
C TYR A 132 8.46 1.45 -5.57
N GLU A 133 8.66 2.53 -6.33
CA GLU A 133 8.07 2.77 -7.64
C GLU A 133 9.20 2.92 -8.66
#